data_AF-B1YA00-F1
#
_entry.id   AF-B1YA00-F1
#
_cell.length_a   1.000
_cell.length_b   1.000
_cell.length_c   1.000
_cell.angle_alpha   90.00
_cell.angle_beta   90.00
_cell.angle_gamma   90.00
#
_symmetry.space_group_name_H-M   'P 1'
#
loop_
_entity.id
_entity.type
_entity.pdbx_description
1 polymer ?
#
loop_
_entity_poly.entity_id
_entity_poly.type
_entity_poly.pdbx_seq_one_letter_code
_entity_poly.pdbx_strand_id
1 'polypeptide(L)'
;MEEIYAFILATLLIYNNSLVVLGPTAWGTGLGPRRSYAVAVAGQLLGVATSTMRPIHMGTAEFLYISFLYVAISAAKISLPISVAGYAISSLSPGAAAIWLTSPATSAATYALCRTRSIAKLAAPSLLLVMYMFGYNNVALFNLNPALTAAAVLIGTYLGLGYSRWVVDIAALRPRTAASINLTASLGALLGTLANVPISFTLVAYSSMLVSAYTSNVRIIRARKFVKAYAGILIALLAASIFPYLKSLPLPHL
;
A
#
# COMPACT_ATOMS: atom_id res chain seq x y z
N MET A 1 6.77 16.73 17.26
CA MET A 1 5.47 16.01 17.28
C MET A 1 5.09 15.51 15.89
N GLU A 2 5.11 16.37 14.88
CA GLU A 2 4.80 15.97 13.49
C GLU A 2 5.64 14.80 12.95
N GLU A 3 6.95 14.79 13.21
CA GLU A 3 7.82 13.66 12.83
C GLU A 3 7.38 12.33 13.48
N ILE A 4 6.86 12.37 14.71
CA ILE A 4 6.36 11.19 15.42
C ILE A 4 5.04 10.72 14.79
N TYR A 5 4.15 11.65 14.43
CA TYR A 5 2.91 11.33 13.72
C TYR A 5 3.20 10.68 12.37
N ALA A 6 4.13 11.24 11.61
CA ALA A 6 4.58 10.68 10.33
C ALA A 6 5.19 9.28 10.52
N PHE A 7 6.03 9.08 11.55
CA PHE A 7 6.57 7.77 11.91
C PHE A 7 5.48 6.73 12.20
N ILE A 8 4.48 7.08 13.02
CA ILE A 8 3.38 6.17 13.37
C ILE A 8 2.58 5.77 12.11
N LEU A 9 2.17 6.76 11.32
CA LEU A 9 1.37 6.52 10.11
C LEU A 9 2.17 5.75 9.05
N ALA A 10 3.45 6.04 8.87
CA ALA A 10 4.34 5.28 8.00
C ALA A 10 4.46 3.82 8.47
N THR A 11 4.64 3.60 9.77
CA THR A 11 4.74 2.25 10.35
C THR A 11 3.46 1.43 10.07
N LEU A 12 2.28 2.03 10.30
CA LEU A 12 0.98 1.39 10.04
C LEU A 12 0.76 1.11 8.54
N LEU A 13 1.14 2.06 7.68
CA LEU A 13 1.07 1.95 6.22
C LEU A 13 1.94 0.78 5.72
N ILE A 14 3.17 0.69 6.19
CA ILE A 14 4.15 -0.34 5.81
C ILE A 14 3.73 -1.70 6.34
N TYR A 15 3.26 -1.77 7.59
CA TYR A 15 2.66 -2.96 8.19
C TYR A 15 1.53 -3.51 7.31
N ASN A 16 0.54 -2.66 6.99
CA ASN A 16 -0.62 -3.07 6.19
C ASN A 16 -0.24 -3.51 4.78
N ASN A 17 0.69 -2.80 4.13
CA ASN A 17 1.15 -3.16 2.79
C ASN A 17 1.87 -4.50 2.77
N SER A 18 2.73 -4.73 3.76
CA SER A 18 3.50 -5.97 3.91
C SER A 18 2.60 -7.20 4.05
N LEU A 19 1.44 -7.08 4.68
CA LEU A 19 0.45 -8.18 4.74
C LEU A 19 0.00 -8.66 3.36
N VAL A 20 -0.05 -7.76 2.37
CA VAL A 20 -0.62 -8.02 1.04
C VAL A 20 0.46 -8.33 0.01
N VAL A 21 1.54 -7.57 0.00
CA VAL A 21 2.56 -7.62 -1.07
C VAL A 21 3.75 -8.50 -0.70
N LEU A 22 4.15 -8.52 0.58
CA LEU A 22 5.32 -9.28 1.03
C LEU A 22 4.99 -10.75 1.30
N GLY A 23 3.83 -11.02 1.91
CA GLY A 23 3.36 -12.36 2.27
C GLY A 23 3.46 -13.41 1.15
N PRO A 24 2.93 -13.16 -0.07
CA PRO A 24 2.98 -14.16 -1.14
C PRO A 24 4.42 -14.56 -1.50
N THR A 25 5.35 -13.60 -1.54
CA THR A 25 6.74 -13.90 -1.87
C THR A 25 7.45 -14.60 -0.71
N ALA A 26 7.25 -14.14 0.52
CA ALA A 26 7.90 -14.69 1.70
C ALA A 26 7.55 -16.16 1.97
N TRP A 27 6.28 -16.52 1.80
CA TRP A 27 5.77 -17.83 2.19
C TRP A 27 5.46 -18.75 0.99
N GLY A 28 5.18 -18.19 -0.20
CA GLY A 28 4.71 -18.96 -1.36
C GLY A 28 5.76 -19.22 -2.45
N THR A 29 6.86 -18.44 -2.51
CA THR A 29 7.86 -18.56 -3.59
C THR A 29 9.12 -19.35 -3.26
N GLY A 30 9.28 -19.76 -2.00
CA GLY A 30 10.51 -20.41 -1.53
C GLY A 30 11.69 -19.45 -1.25
N LEU A 31 11.53 -18.14 -1.45
CA LEU A 31 12.54 -17.14 -1.07
C LEU A 31 12.80 -17.13 0.44
N GLY A 32 11.77 -17.41 1.23
CA GLY A 32 11.81 -17.48 2.68
C GLY A 32 11.73 -16.10 3.36
N PRO A 33 11.21 -16.04 4.59
CA PRO A 33 10.85 -14.78 5.25
C PRO A 33 12.05 -13.85 5.47
N ARG A 34 13.21 -14.39 5.87
CA ARG A 34 14.42 -13.57 6.15
C ARG A 34 14.93 -12.83 4.91
N ARG A 35 15.00 -13.52 3.76
CA ARG A 35 15.46 -12.91 2.51
C ARG A 35 14.42 -11.93 1.98
N SER A 36 13.13 -12.29 2.03
CA SER A 36 12.05 -11.38 1.65
C SER A 36 12.04 -10.09 2.48
N TYR A 37 12.26 -10.18 3.79
CA TYR A 37 12.41 -9.02 4.66
C TYR A 37 13.55 -8.11 4.19
N ALA A 38 14.75 -8.65 4.01
CA ALA A 38 15.92 -7.88 3.60
C ALA A 38 15.70 -7.19 2.25
N VAL A 39 15.15 -7.91 1.26
CA VAL A 39 14.83 -7.36 -0.07
C VAL A 39 13.78 -6.25 0.03
N ALA A 40 12.74 -6.44 0.86
CA ALA A 40 11.68 -5.46 1.02
C ALA A 40 12.14 -4.19 1.73
N VAL A 41 12.96 -4.31 2.77
CA VAL A 41 13.56 -3.18 3.47
C VAL A 41 14.49 -2.42 2.53
N ALA A 42 15.40 -3.12 1.84
CA ALA A 42 16.32 -2.49 0.91
C ALA A 42 15.59 -1.76 -0.22
N GLY A 43 14.57 -2.38 -0.81
CA GLY A 43 13.73 -1.77 -1.82
C GLY A 43 13.05 -0.50 -1.30
N GLN A 44 12.36 -0.58 -0.17
CA GLN A 44 11.65 0.57 0.41
C GLN A 44 12.58 1.73 0.75
N LEU A 45 13.71 1.46 1.41
CA LEU A 45 14.68 2.50 1.76
C LEU A 45 15.28 3.16 0.51
N LEU A 46 15.63 2.36 -0.50
CA LEU A 46 16.12 2.88 -1.76
C LEU A 46 15.05 3.76 -2.44
N GLY A 47 13.80 3.32 -2.46
CA GLY A 47 12.69 4.08 -3.01
C GLY A 47 12.46 5.40 -2.28
N VAL A 48 12.51 5.40 -0.94
CA VAL A 48 12.42 6.62 -0.14
C VAL A 48 13.57 7.58 -0.46
N ALA A 49 14.80 7.07 -0.54
CA ALA A 49 15.99 7.89 -0.76
C ALA A 49 16.04 8.54 -2.14
N THR A 50 15.45 7.90 -3.17
CA THR A 50 15.42 8.42 -4.54
C THR A 50 14.10 9.12 -4.90
N SER A 51 13.15 9.21 -3.97
CA SER A 51 11.83 9.76 -4.22
C SER A 51 11.87 11.26 -4.50
N THR A 52 11.07 11.69 -5.47
CA THR A 52 10.76 13.11 -5.71
C THR A 52 9.38 13.52 -5.16
N MET A 53 8.67 12.58 -4.52
CA MET A 53 7.39 12.87 -3.86
C MET A 53 7.64 13.85 -2.72
N ARG A 54 6.80 14.89 -2.63
CA ARG A 54 6.90 15.85 -1.54
C ARG A 54 6.32 15.26 -0.25
N PRO A 55 7.04 15.31 0.88
CA PRO A 55 6.47 14.90 2.16
C PRO A 55 5.19 15.69 2.48
N ILE A 56 4.20 15.02 3.04
CA ILE A 56 2.97 15.64 3.51
C ILE A 56 3.16 16.07 4.96
N HIS A 57 2.76 17.31 5.23
CA HIS A 57 2.75 17.85 6.58
C HIS A 57 1.51 17.40 7.33
N MET A 58 1.71 16.91 8.56
CA MET A 58 0.65 16.33 9.40
C MET A 58 0.62 16.98 10.76
N GLY A 59 -0.27 17.97 10.91
CA GLY A 59 -0.59 18.52 12.22
C GLY A 59 -1.33 17.51 13.11
N THR A 60 -1.55 17.92 14.37
CA THR A 60 -2.25 17.09 15.35
C THR A 60 -3.69 16.75 14.90
N ALA A 61 -4.40 17.69 14.28
CA ALA A 61 -5.77 17.46 13.82
C ALA A 61 -5.83 16.41 12.71
N GLU A 62 -4.93 16.51 11.72
CA GLU A 62 -4.79 15.55 10.62
C GLU A 62 -4.47 14.14 11.16
N PHE A 63 -3.50 14.06 12.07
CA PHE A 63 -3.09 12.81 12.69
C PHE A 63 -4.23 12.14 13.47
N LEU A 64 -4.92 12.90 14.33
CA LEU A 64 -6.04 12.37 15.12
C LEU A 64 -7.19 11.90 14.22
N TYR A 65 -7.49 12.66 13.16
CA TYR A 65 -8.55 12.30 12.22
C TYR A 65 -8.22 11.02 11.44
N ILE A 66 -7.00 10.91 10.90
CA ILE A 66 -6.55 9.71 10.19
C ILE A 66 -6.50 8.51 11.15
N SER A 67 -6.05 8.70 12.39
CA SER A 67 -5.99 7.64 13.40
C SER A 67 -7.37 7.15 13.78
N PHE A 68 -8.33 8.06 13.98
CA PHE A 68 -9.73 7.71 14.24
C PHE A 68 -10.32 6.93 13.06
N LEU A 69 -10.15 7.41 11.83
CA LEU A 69 -10.60 6.72 10.63
C LEU A 69 -9.96 5.33 10.53
N TYR A 70 -8.66 5.22 10.78
CA TYR A 70 -7.95 3.96 10.74
C TYR A 70 -8.56 2.95 11.71
N VAL A 71 -8.81 3.35 12.96
CA VAL A 71 -9.41 2.48 13.98
C VAL A 71 -10.85 2.10 13.61
N ALA A 72 -11.69 3.08 13.24
CA ALA A 72 -13.10 2.85 12.91
C ALA A 72 -13.27 1.93 11.69
N ILE A 73 -12.51 2.18 10.63
CA ILE A 73 -12.56 1.41 9.38
C ILE A 73 -11.94 0.01 9.59
N SER A 74 -10.88 -0.10 10.40
CA SER A 74 -10.31 -1.39 10.79
C SER A 74 -11.28 -2.23 11.62
N ALA A 75 -12.09 -1.62 12.49
CA ALA A 75 -13.16 -2.31 13.21
C ALA A 75 -14.22 -2.90 12.25
N ALA A 76 -14.52 -2.20 11.16
CA ALA A 76 -15.34 -2.72 10.06
C ALA A 76 -14.61 -3.76 9.16
N LYS A 77 -13.38 -4.12 9.51
CA LYS A 77 -12.49 -5.02 8.76
C LYS A 77 -12.25 -4.52 7.33
N ILE A 78 -12.13 -3.21 7.16
CA ILE A 78 -11.75 -2.54 5.91
C ILE A 78 -10.35 -1.96 6.13
N SER A 79 -9.51 -1.99 5.10
CA SER A 79 -8.17 -1.39 5.18
C SER A 79 -8.24 0.07 4.74
N LEU A 80 -7.89 1.00 5.62
CA LEU A 80 -7.71 2.39 5.23
C LEU A 80 -6.41 2.53 4.40
N PRO A 81 -6.45 3.09 3.19
CA PRO A 81 -5.25 3.40 2.42
C PRO A 81 -4.61 4.68 2.98
N ILE A 82 -3.76 4.54 4.00
CA ILE A 82 -3.21 5.67 4.78
C ILE A 82 -2.55 6.74 3.90
N SER A 83 -1.76 6.36 2.89
CA SER A 83 -1.12 7.32 1.98
C SER A 83 -2.11 8.10 1.13
N VAL A 84 -3.21 7.46 0.71
CA VAL A 84 -4.29 8.09 -0.05
C VAL A 84 -5.08 9.03 0.85
N ALA A 85 -5.44 8.57 2.05
CA ALA A 85 -6.15 9.40 3.03
C ALA A 85 -5.34 10.62 3.45
N GLY A 86 -4.05 10.42 3.78
CA GLY A 86 -3.13 11.50 4.13
C GLY A 86 -3.00 12.52 3.00
N TYR A 87 -2.72 12.06 1.78
CA TYR A 87 -2.62 12.96 0.62
C TYR A 87 -3.94 13.68 0.32
N ALA A 88 -5.06 12.97 0.34
CA ALA A 88 -6.38 13.54 0.06
C ALA A 88 -6.74 14.64 1.07
N ILE A 89 -6.44 14.42 2.36
CA ILE A 89 -6.66 15.44 3.40
C ILE A 89 -5.80 16.68 3.16
N SER A 90 -4.56 16.50 2.70
CA SER A 90 -3.63 17.62 2.46
C SER A 90 -3.90 18.36 1.13
N SER A 91 -4.27 17.64 0.06
CA SER A 91 -4.39 18.19 -1.29
C SER A 91 -5.30 17.33 -2.18
N LEU A 92 -6.61 17.32 -1.88
CA LEU A 92 -7.58 16.62 -2.71
C LEU A 92 -7.70 17.30 -4.08
N SER A 93 -7.39 16.57 -5.15
CA SER A 93 -7.62 17.00 -6.53
C SER A 93 -8.50 16.01 -7.30
N PRO A 94 -9.32 16.47 -8.27
CA PRO A 94 -10.10 15.59 -9.12
C PRO A 94 -9.22 14.59 -9.90
N GLY A 95 -8.02 15.02 -10.33
CA GLY A 95 -7.05 14.16 -11.00
C GLY A 95 -6.58 13.01 -10.12
N ALA A 96 -6.25 13.28 -8.85
CA ALA A 96 -5.87 12.24 -7.89
C ALA A 96 -7.02 11.27 -7.63
N ALA A 97 -8.25 11.78 -7.45
CA ALA A 97 -9.43 10.94 -7.26
C ALA A 97 -9.69 10.03 -8.47
N ALA A 98 -9.61 10.57 -9.69
CA ALA A 98 -9.75 9.80 -10.91
C ALA A 98 -8.71 8.68 -11.00
N ILE A 99 -7.44 8.97 -10.69
CA ILE A 99 -6.35 7.99 -10.67
C ILE A 99 -6.64 6.88 -9.65
N TRP A 100 -7.10 7.20 -8.43
CA TRP A 100 -7.40 6.17 -7.43
C TRP A 100 -8.55 5.27 -7.83
N LEU A 101 -9.63 5.84 -8.35
CA LEU A 101 -10.82 5.11 -8.79
C LEU A 101 -10.56 4.23 -10.01
N THR A 102 -9.64 4.66 -10.89
CA THR A 102 -9.27 3.93 -12.12
C THR A 102 -8.03 3.05 -11.96
N SER A 103 -7.29 3.16 -10.85
CA SER A 103 -6.12 2.32 -10.58
C SER A 103 -6.35 0.81 -10.68
N PRO A 104 -7.55 0.24 -10.40
CA PRO A 104 -7.82 -1.17 -10.68
C PRO A 104 -7.67 -1.57 -12.15
N ALA A 105 -7.80 -0.66 -13.11
CA ALA A 105 -7.64 -0.96 -14.54
C ALA A 105 -6.24 -1.51 -14.87
N THR A 106 -5.22 -1.11 -14.10
CA THR A 106 -3.86 -1.64 -14.24
C THR A 106 -3.78 -3.15 -14.03
N SER A 107 -4.71 -3.72 -13.24
CA SER A 107 -4.81 -5.16 -13.00
C SER A 107 -5.05 -5.99 -14.27
N ALA A 108 -5.51 -5.37 -15.37
CA ALA A 108 -5.62 -6.04 -16.67
C ALA A 108 -4.26 -6.59 -17.14
N ALA A 109 -3.15 -5.91 -16.84
CA ALA A 109 -1.81 -6.39 -17.16
C ALA A 109 -1.51 -7.76 -16.50
N THR A 110 -2.09 -8.03 -15.32
CA THR A 110 -1.92 -9.30 -14.62
C THR A 110 -2.40 -10.49 -15.47
N TYR A 111 -3.42 -10.32 -16.30
CA TYR A 111 -3.91 -11.36 -17.19
C TYR A 111 -2.83 -11.83 -18.17
N ALA A 112 -2.19 -10.88 -18.86
CA ALA A 112 -1.12 -11.16 -19.81
C ALA A 112 0.13 -11.72 -19.11
N LEU A 113 0.56 -11.08 -18.02
CA LEU A 113 1.72 -11.51 -17.24
C LEU A 113 1.54 -12.93 -16.68
N CYS A 114 0.36 -13.25 -16.16
CA CYS A 114 0.05 -14.59 -15.71
C CYS A 114 0.09 -15.63 -16.83
N ARG A 115 0.18 -15.31 -18.13
CA ARG A 115 0.36 -16.33 -19.18
C ARG A 115 1.82 -16.57 -19.53
N THR A 116 2.70 -15.63 -19.18
CA THR A 116 4.12 -15.67 -19.52
C THR A 116 4.90 -16.57 -18.56
N ARG A 117 5.48 -17.67 -19.08
CA ARG A 117 6.17 -18.68 -18.26
C ARG A 117 7.45 -18.16 -17.58
N SER A 118 8.16 -17.22 -18.21
CA SER A 118 9.43 -16.66 -17.69
C SER A 118 9.27 -15.87 -16.39
N ILE A 119 8.05 -15.41 -16.07
CA ILE A 119 7.79 -14.53 -14.92
C ILE A 119 8.01 -15.22 -13.58
N ALA A 120 7.92 -16.55 -13.51
CA ALA A 120 8.20 -17.28 -12.25
C ALA A 120 9.62 -17.01 -11.71
N LYS A 121 10.60 -16.77 -12.59
CA LYS A 121 11.98 -16.45 -12.23
C LYS A 121 12.14 -15.03 -11.65
N LEU A 122 11.12 -14.18 -11.81
CA LEU A 122 11.13 -12.79 -11.39
C LEU A 122 10.53 -12.58 -9.99
N ALA A 123 10.28 -13.64 -9.21
CA ALA A 123 9.67 -13.49 -7.88
C ALA A 123 10.45 -12.56 -6.93
N ALA A 124 11.77 -12.72 -6.82
CA ALA A 124 12.60 -11.83 -6.00
C ALA A 124 12.83 -10.44 -6.64
N PRO A 125 13.19 -10.31 -7.93
CA PRO A 125 13.30 -9.01 -8.59
C PRO A 125 12.00 -8.18 -8.56
N SER A 126 10.85 -8.83 -8.77
CA SER A 126 9.55 -8.16 -8.70
C SER A 126 9.20 -7.72 -7.28
N LEU A 127 9.61 -8.47 -6.24
CA LEU A 127 9.47 -8.03 -4.86
C LEU A 127 10.32 -6.78 -4.59
N LEU A 128 11.58 -6.77 -5.04
CA LEU A 128 12.43 -5.59 -4.90
C LEU A 128 11.79 -4.38 -5.58
N LEU A 129 11.32 -4.55 -6.82
CA LEU A 129 10.72 -3.47 -7.60
C LEU A 129 9.44 -2.93 -6.94
N VAL A 130 8.52 -3.80 -6.51
CA VAL A 130 7.27 -3.35 -5.89
C VAL A 130 7.52 -2.66 -4.55
N MET A 131 8.50 -3.12 -3.79
CA MET A 131 8.89 -2.50 -2.51
C MET A 131 9.63 -1.19 -2.73
N TYR A 132 10.45 -1.08 -3.77
CA TYR A 132 11.02 0.18 -4.23
C TYR A 132 9.93 1.18 -4.61
N MET A 133 8.98 0.79 -5.46
CA MET A 133 7.89 1.66 -5.87
C MET A 133 7.01 2.08 -4.69
N PHE A 134 6.79 1.18 -3.72
CA PHE A 134 6.05 1.51 -2.50
C PHE A 134 6.81 2.50 -1.61
N GLY A 135 8.12 2.31 -1.45
CA GLY A 135 9.01 3.26 -0.78
C GLY A 135 8.95 4.64 -1.42
N TYR A 136 9.09 4.67 -2.74
CA TYR A 136 9.10 5.88 -3.55
C TYR A 136 7.76 6.63 -3.51
N ASN A 137 6.65 5.94 -3.77
CA ASN A 137 5.34 6.56 -4.01
C ASN A 137 4.55 6.80 -2.71
N ASN A 138 4.74 5.98 -1.67
CA ASN A 138 3.91 6.01 -0.48
C ASN A 138 4.71 6.36 0.78
N VAL A 139 5.81 5.65 1.05
CA VAL A 139 6.58 5.87 2.29
C VAL A 139 7.26 7.24 2.29
N ALA A 140 7.76 7.67 1.13
CA ALA A 140 8.38 8.99 0.98
C ALA A 140 7.48 10.17 1.37
N LEU A 141 6.15 10.01 1.28
CA LEU A 141 5.20 11.03 1.76
C LEU A 141 5.36 11.33 3.25
N PHE A 142 5.83 10.38 4.04
CA PHE A 142 5.99 10.53 5.48
C PHE A 142 7.46 10.79 5.87
N ASN A 143 8.34 11.07 4.89
CA ASN A 143 9.77 11.21 5.12
C ASN A 143 10.17 12.62 5.59
N LEU A 144 9.70 13.00 6.77
CA LEU A 144 10.11 14.25 7.42
C LEU A 144 11.46 14.11 8.14
N ASN A 145 11.76 12.92 8.65
CA ASN A 145 13.01 12.59 9.30
C ASN A 145 13.53 11.24 8.77
N PRO A 146 14.64 11.20 8.02
CA PRO A 146 15.13 9.97 7.40
C PRO A 146 15.40 8.81 8.38
N ALA A 147 15.87 9.12 9.60
CA ALA A 147 16.16 8.09 10.60
C ALA A 147 14.86 7.46 11.13
N LEU A 148 13.84 8.27 11.41
CA LEU A 148 12.53 7.76 11.84
C LEU A 148 11.83 7.01 10.69
N THR A 149 11.93 7.49 9.45
CA THR A 149 11.40 6.76 8.28
C THR A 149 12.06 5.40 8.12
N ALA A 150 13.39 5.33 8.28
CA ALA A 150 14.10 4.05 8.22
C ALA A 150 13.66 3.10 9.34
N ALA A 151 13.47 3.61 10.56
CA ALA A 151 12.91 2.83 11.66
C ALA A 151 11.49 2.33 11.36
N ALA A 152 10.63 3.18 10.79
CA ALA A 152 9.27 2.79 10.37
C ALA A 152 9.29 1.67 9.31
N VAL A 153 10.21 1.75 8.33
CA VAL A 153 10.41 0.70 7.32
C VAL A 153 10.82 -0.61 7.98
N LEU A 154 11.81 -0.60 8.87
CA LEU A 154 12.26 -1.81 9.56
C LEU A 154 11.14 -2.43 10.39
N ILE A 155 10.54 -1.64 11.29
CA ILE A 155 9.52 -2.10 12.25
C ILE A 155 8.26 -2.53 11.51
N GLY A 156 7.72 -1.69 10.63
CA GLY A 156 6.50 -1.97 9.88
C GLY A 156 6.64 -3.22 9.01
N THR A 157 7.78 -3.36 8.30
CA THR A 157 8.02 -4.54 7.45
C THR A 157 8.18 -5.81 8.29
N TYR A 158 8.85 -5.73 9.44
CA TYR A 158 9.04 -6.86 10.33
C TYR A 158 7.71 -7.36 10.91
N LEU A 159 6.91 -6.43 11.47
CA LEU A 159 5.59 -6.74 12.00
C LEU A 159 4.67 -7.29 10.91
N GLY A 160 4.61 -6.62 9.76
CA GLY A 160 3.75 -7.03 8.65
C GLY A 160 4.14 -8.40 8.11
N LEU A 161 5.44 -8.69 7.98
CA LEU A 161 5.93 -10.02 7.60
C LEU A 161 5.48 -11.10 8.60
N GLY A 162 5.66 -10.86 9.91
CA GLY A 162 5.28 -11.82 10.95
C GLY A 162 3.79 -12.18 10.90
N TYR A 163 2.93 -11.18 10.69
CA TYR A 163 1.48 -11.39 10.61
C TYR A 163 1.00 -11.90 9.24
N SER A 164 1.74 -11.64 8.16
CA SER A 164 1.37 -12.08 6.81
C SER A 164 1.25 -13.61 6.68
N ARG A 165 1.96 -14.37 7.52
CA ARG A 165 1.81 -15.84 7.66
C ARG A 165 0.36 -16.26 7.90
N TRP A 166 -0.37 -15.48 8.69
CA TRP A 166 -1.72 -15.81 9.14
C TRP A 166 -2.82 -15.29 8.20
N VAL A 167 -2.46 -14.45 7.24
CA VAL A 167 -3.32 -14.03 6.11
C VAL A 167 -3.19 -15.06 4.97
N VAL A 168 -3.25 -16.35 5.34
CA VAL A 168 -2.86 -17.56 4.60
C VAL A 168 -3.43 -17.65 3.18
N ASP A 169 -4.60 -17.06 2.92
CA ASP A 169 -5.20 -17.01 1.59
C ASP A 169 -4.26 -16.44 0.51
N ILE A 170 -3.31 -15.58 0.89
CA ILE A 170 -2.36 -14.92 -0.02
C ILE A 170 -1.03 -15.69 -0.11
N ALA A 171 -0.66 -16.46 0.92
CA ALA A 171 0.57 -17.25 0.98
C ALA A 171 0.59 -18.43 0.00
N ALA A 172 -0.58 -18.89 -0.46
CA ALA A 172 -0.73 -20.00 -1.40
C ALA A 172 -0.51 -19.61 -2.89
N LEU A 173 -0.12 -18.36 -3.18
CA LEU A 173 0.08 -17.90 -4.55
C LEU A 173 1.35 -18.51 -5.16
N ARG A 174 1.19 -19.09 -6.35
CA ARG A 174 2.32 -19.61 -7.15
C ARG A 174 3.31 -18.47 -7.45
N PRO A 175 4.62 -18.76 -7.56
CA PRO A 175 5.63 -17.73 -7.82
C PRO A 175 5.34 -16.82 -9.02
N ARG A 176 4.83 -17.40 -10.11
CA ARG A 176 4.41 -16.64 -11.30
C ARG A 176 3.32 -15.62 -10.98
N THR A 177 2.33 -15.99 -10.17
CA THR A 177 1.21 -15.13 -9.80
C THR A 177 1.67 -14.02 -8.87
N ALA A 178 2.49 -14.35 -7.86
CA ALA A 178 3.08 -13.36 -6.96
C ALA A 178 3.89 -12.31 -7.75
N ALA A 179 4.76 -12.75 -8.65
CA ALA A 179 5.53 -11.84 -9.50
C ALA A 179 4.64 -11.00 -10.42
N SER A 180 3.60 -11.58 -11.01
CA SER A 180 2.66 -10.84 -11.86
C SER A 180 1.91 -9.74 -11.09
N ILE A 181 1.46 -10.03 -9.87
CA ILE A 181 0.82 -9.05 -8.99
C ILE A 181 1.80 -7.94 -8.61
N ASN A 182 3.03 -8.29 -8.21
CA ASN A 182 4.06 -7.32 -7.86
C ASN A 182 4.38 -6.37 -9.01
N LEU A 183 4.58 -6.91 -10.22
CA LEU A 183 4.82 -6.12 -11.43
C LEU A 183 3.63 -5.21 -11.76
N THR A 184 2.40 -5.70 -11.58
CA THR A 184 1.20 -4.90 -11.86
C THR A 184 1.00 -3.79 -10.83
N ALA A 185 1.23 -4.07 -9.55
CA ALA A 185 1.23 -3.05 -8.49
C ALA A 185 2.33 -2.00 -8.73
N SER A 186 3.50 -2.43 -9.19
CA SER A 186 4.60 -1.52 -9.58
C SER A 186 4.21 -0.63 -10.76
N LEU A 187 3.49 -1.18 -11.76
CA LEU A 187 2.97 -0.40 -12.88
C LEU A 187 1.94 0.63 -12.43
N GLY A 188 1.01 0.25 -11.55
CA GLY A 188 0.05 1.18 -10.96
C GLY A 188 0.75 2.32 -10.20
N ALA A 189 1.74 1.97 -9.38
CA ALA A 189 2.55 2.95 -8.66
C ALA A 189 3.35 3.87 -9.59
N LEU A 190 3.84 3.36 -10.72
CA LEU A 190 4.53 4.18 -11.71
C LEU A 190 3.60 5.25 -12.29
N LEU A 191 2.37 4.89 -12.65
CA LEU A 191 1.37 5.86 -13.12
C LEU A 191 1.07 6.92 -12.06
N GLY A 192 0.94 6.50 -10.80
CA GLY A 192 0.78 7.43 -9.67
C GLY A 192 1.97 8.38 -9.52
N THR A 193 3.19 7.84 -9.52
CA THR A 193 4.43 8.62 -9.43
C THR A 193 4.56 9.63 -10.56
N LEU A 194 4.24 9.24 -11.81
CA LEU A 194 4.26 10.16 -12.95
C LEU A 194 3.27 11.32 -12.79
N ALA A 195 2.16 11.08 -12.09
CA ALA A 195 1.17 12.11 -11.76
C ALA A 195 1.44 12.80 -10.40
N ASN A 196 2.51 12.44 -9.68
CA ASN A 196 2.81 12.88 -8.32
C ASN A 196 1.64 12.63 -7.33
N VAL A 197 1.01 11.46 -7.46
CA VAL A 197 -0.13 10.99 -6.66
C VAL A 197 0.20 9.62 -6.05
N PRO A 198 0.02 9.41 -4.74
CA PRO A 198 0.22 8.10 -4.14
C PRO A 198 -0.85 7.10 -4.59
N ILE A 199 -0.52 5.83 -4.74
CA ILE A 199 -1.46 4.78 -5.15
C ILE A 199 -1.73 3.83 -3.99
N SER A 200 -2.94 3.30 -3.91
CA SER A 200 -3.25 2.20 -3.01
C SER A 200 -2.75 0.88 -3.60
N PHE A 201 -1.56 0.47 -3.19
CA PHE A 201 -0.99 -0.85 -3.52
C PHE A 201 -1.91 -1.99 -3.10
N THR A 202 -2.60 -1.85 -1.97
CA THR A 202 -3.59 -2.83 -1.50
C THR A 202 -4.73 -2.99 -2.51
N LEU A 203 -5.26 -1.90 -3.06
CA LEU A 203 -6.32 -1.95 -4.06
C LEU A 203 -5.82 -2.60 -5.34
N VAL A 204 -4.67 -2.17 -5.87
CA VAL A 204 -4.11 -2.73 -7.11
C VAL A 204 -3.79 -4.22 -6.92
N ALA A 205 -3.16 -4.59 -5.81
CA ALA A 205 -2.83 -5.98 -5.51
C ALA A 205 -4.09 -6.87 -5.41
N TYR A 206 -5.14 -6.44 -4.72
CA TYR A 206 -6.38 -7.22 -4.66
C TYR A 206 -7.11 -7.28 -6.01
N SER A 207 -7.02 -6.23 -6.83
CA SER A 207 -7.56 -6.23 -8.20
C SER A 207 -6.80 -7.24 -9.08
N SER A 208 -5.47 -7.21 -9.04
CA SER A 208 -4.59 -8.17 -9.73
C SER A 208 -4.81 -9.61 -9.26
N MET A 209 -5.02 -9.81 -7.95
CA MET A 209 -5.41 -11.10 -7.40
C MET A 209 -6.72 -11.59 -8.02
N LEU A 210 -7.75 -10.75 -8.10
CA LEU A 210 -9.04 -11.12 -8.72
C LEU A 210 -8.87 -11.54 -10.19
N VAL A 211 -8.09 -10.77 -10.97
CA VAL A 211 -7.76 -11.10 -12.37
C VAL A 211 -6.97 -12.41 -12.47
N SER A 212 -6.00 -12.63 -11.59
CA SER A 212 -5.24 -13.88 -11.55
C SER A 212 -6.11 -15.08 -11.16
N ALA A 213 -7.10 -14.90 -10.29
CA ALA A 213 -8.03 -15.95 -9.90
C ALA A 213 -8.86 -16.42 -11.10
N TYR A 214 -9.36 -15.47 -11.90
CA TYR A 214 -10.01 -15.75 -13.17
C TYR A 214 -9.08 -16.46 -14.17
N THR A 215 -7.83 -15.99 -14.29
CA THR A 215 -6.89 -16.48 -15.31
C THR A 215 -6.31 -17.86 -15.00
N SER A 216 -6.08 -18.15 -13.72
CA SER A 216 -5.36 -19.36 -13.27
C SER A 216 -6.24 -20.33 -12.46
N ASN A 217 -7.57 -20.13 -12.46
CA ASN A 217 -8.54 -20.92 -11.69
C ASN A 217 -8.20 -21.05 -10.19
N VAL A 218 -7.67 -19.98 -9.59
CA VAL A 218 -7.31 -19.97 -8.16
C VAL A 218 -8.56 -19.63 -7.34
N ARG A 219 -9.14 -20.63 -6.66
CA ARG A 219 -10.37 -20.51 -5.85
C ARG A 219 -10.27 -19.67 -4.57
N ILE A 220 -9.07 -19.18 -4.24
CA ILE A 220 -8.77 -18.68 -2.88
C ILE A 220 -9.19 -17.21 -2.69
N ILE A 221 -9.29 -16.42 -3.77
CA ILE A 221 -9.47 -14.97 -3.66
C ILE A 221 -10.94 -14.58 -3.68
N ARG A 222 -11.42 -14.06 -2.55
CA ARG A 222 -12.80 -13.57 -2.39
C ARG A 222 -12.93 -12.16 -2.96
N ALA A 223 -13.85 -11.94 -3.89
CA ALA A 223 -14.21 -10.61 -4.42
C ALA A 223 -14.48 -9.58 -3.32
N ARG A 224 -14.94 -10.03 -2.15
CA ARG A 224 -15.10 -9.22 -0.93
C ARG A 224 -13.84 -8.44 -0.53
N LYS A 225 -12.63 -8.97 -0.72
CA LYS A 225 -11.38 -8.26 -0.38
C LYS A 225 -11.16 -7.05 -1.30
N PHE A 226 -11.44 -7.20 -2.59
CA PHE A 226 -11.45 -6.10 -3.56
C PHE A 226 -12.49 -5.04 -3.20
N VAL A 227 -13.75 -5.45 -2.98
CA VAL A 227 -14.84 -4.50 -2.64
C VAL A 227 -14.49 -3.69 -1.39
N LYS A 228 -13.93 -4.33 -0.36
CA LYS A 228 -13.48 -3.63 0.84
C LYS A 228 -12.33 -2.66 0.57
N ALA A 229 -11.35 -3.04 -0.24
CA ALA A 229 -10.26 -2.14 -0.60
C ALA A 229 -10.75 -0.92 -1.41
N TYR A 230 -11.70 -1.13 -2.32
CA TYR A 230 -12.32 -0.07 -3.10
C TYR A 230 -13.17 0.85 -2.21
N ALA A 231 -13.98 0.28 -1.31
CA ALA A 231 -14.71 1.03 -0.30
C ALA A 231 -13.76 1.88 0.58
N GLY A 232 -12.58 1.37 0.91
CA GLY A 232 -11.55 2.13 1.61
C GLY A 232 -11.11 3.40 0.87
N ILE A 233 -11.02 3.38 -0.47
CA ILE A 233 -10.74 4.57 -1.28
C ILE A 233 -11.91 5.55 -1.24
N LEU A 234 -13.14 5.06 -1.41
CA LEU A 234 -14.34 5.90 -1.35
C LEU A 234 -14.48 6.58 0.02
N ILE A 235 -14.24 5.84 1.11
CA ILE A 235 -14.27 6.38 2.46
C ILE A 235 -13.15 7.41 2.66
N ALA A 236 -11.94 7.17 2.15
CA ALA A 236 -10.85 8.15 2.23
C ALA A 236 -11.18 9.44 1.49
N LEU A 237 -11.81 9.35 0.31
CA LEU A 237 -12.28 10.50 -0.47
C LEU A 237 -13.38 11.29 0.27
N LEU A 238 -14.38 10.59 0.80
CA LEU A 238 -15.46 11.20 1.59
C LEU A 238 -14.93 11.84 2.87
N ALA A 239 -14.01 11.18 3.55
CA ALA A 239 -13.38 11.72 4.75
C ALA A 239 -12.59 13.00 4.45
N ALA A 240 -11.81 12.99 3.36
CA ALA A 240 -11.06 14.16 2.93
C ALA A 240 -11.95 15.35 2.54
N SER A 241 -13.11 15.12 1.92
CA SER A 241 -14.04 16.20 1.58
C SER A 241 -14.74 16.81 2.79
N ILE A 242 -14.92 16.03 3.86
CA ILE A 242 -15.55 16.48 5.11
C ILE A 242 -14.53 17.16 6.05
N PHE A 243 -13.28 16.73 6.04
CA PHE A 243 -12.25 17.18 6.99
C PHE A 243 -12.08 18.71 7.12
N PRO A 244 -12.08 19.51 6.03
CA PRO A 244 -11.95 20.97 6.15
C PRO A 244 -13.02 21.60 7.05
N TYR A 245 -14.24 21.08 7.02
CA TYR A 245 -15.35 21.54 7.87
C TYR A 245 -15.20 21.10 9.33
N LEU A 246 -14.62 19.92 9.58
CA LEU A 246 -14.36 19.45 10.94
C LEU A 246 -13.21 20.22 11.59
N LYS A 247 -12.17 20.55 10.80
CA LYS A 247 -11.01 21.29 11.27
C LYS A 247 -11.33 22.73 11.66
N SER A 248 -12.36 23.33 11.06
CA SER A 248 -12.79 24.70 11.37
C SER A 248 -13.71 24.79 12.61
N LEU A 249 -14.14 23.66 13.16
CA LEU A 249 -14.91 23.66 14.41
C LEU A 249 -13.98 24.05 15.58
N PRO A 250 -14.42 24.94 16.48
CA PRO A 250 -13.66 25.23 17.69
C PRO A 250 -13.54 23.94 18.50
N LEU A 251 -12.32 23.44 18.66
CA LEU A 251 -12.05 22.35 19.59
C LEU A 251 -12.38 22.86 21.00
N PRO A 252 -13.26 22.19 21.77
CA PRO A 252 -13.39 22.52 23.18
C PRO A 252 -12.02 22.38 23.82
N HIS A 253 -11.56 23.44 24.50
CA HIS A 253 -10.28 23.49 25.19
C HIS A 253 -10.13 22.25 26.09
N LEU A 254 -9.27 21.32 25.68
CA LEU A 254 -8.78 20.19 26.47
C LEU A 254 -7.36 20.50 26.92
#